data_AF-A0A1R1JSP3-F1
#
_entry.id   AF-A0A1R1JSP3-F1
#
_cell.length_a   1.000
_cell.length_b   1.000
_cell.length_c   1.000
_cell.angle_alpha   90.00
_cell.angle_beta   90.00
_cell.angle_gamma   90.00
#
_symmetry.space_group_name_H-M   'P 1'
#
loop_
_entity.id
_entity.type
_entity.pdbx_description
1 polymer ?
#
loop_
_entity_poly.entity_id
_entity_poly.type
_entity_poly.pdbx_seq_one_letter_code
_entity_poly.pdbx_strand_id
1 'polypeptide(L)'
;MDYPSEFQTRADIQANQRQQQWAREALKPAGPNATEAEVLREMRALGGNFVQHLMNLWDAADDANREIIRQAWPHTFREYATKVHYSKLAIEADRASRN
;
A
#
# COMPACT_ATOMS: atom_id res chain seq x y z
N MET A 1 -41.68 9.52 29.46
CA MET A 1 -42.14 8.90 28.20
C MET A 1 -40.89 8.34 27.52
N ASP A 2 -40.52 7.12 27.90
CA ASP A 2 -39.46 6.36 27.24
C ASP A 2 -39.99 5.88 25.90
N TYR A 3 -39.30 6.25 24.81
CA TYR A 3 -39.62 5.74 23.48
C TYR A 3 -39.10 4.30 23.36
N PRO A 4 -39.94 3.32 23.02
CA PRO A 4 -39.55 1.92 22.95
C PRO A 4 -38.61 1.70 21.75
N SER A 5 -37.49 1.07 22.06
CA SER A 5 -36.37 0.67 21.19
C SER A 5 -36.71 -0.55 20.30
N GLU A 6 -37.83 -0.51 19.60
CA GLU A 6 -38.32 -1.54 18.69
C GLU A 6 -38.57 -0.82 17.34
N PHE A 7 -37.86 -0.98 16.24
CA PHE A 7 -37.46 -2.18 15.52
C PHE A 7 -36.28 -1.82 14.62
N GLN A 8 -35.03 -2.11 15.00
CA GLN A 8 -34.02 -2.31 13.98
C GLN A 8 -34.23 -3.73 13.45
N THR A 9 -34.77 -3.86 12.24
CA THR A 9 -34.94 -5.19 11.65
C THR A 9 -33.56 -5.83 11.42
N ARG A 10 -33.48 -7.17 11.35
CA ARG A 10 -32.20 -7.84 11.03
C ARG A 10 -31.58 -7.31 9.73
N ALA A 11 -32.41 -6.84 8.79
CA ALA A 11 -31.98 -6.20 7.56
C ALA A 11 -31.32 -4.83 7.79
N ASP A 12 -31.87 -4.01 8.69
CA ASP A 12 -31.27 -2.71 9.08
C ASP A 12 -29.92 -2.89 9.78
N ILE A 13 -29.83 -3.89 10.66
CA ILE A 13 -28.57 -4.21 11.36
C ILE A 13 -27.51 -4.68 10.34
N GLN A 14 -27.86 -5.53 9.38
CA GLN A 14 -26.95 -5.95 8.31
C GLN A 14 -26.59 -4.82 7.34
N ALA A 15 -27.52 -3.91 7.04
CA ALA A 15 -27.25 -2.75 6.20
C ALA A 15 -26.27 -1.79 6.89
N ASN A 16 -26.46 -1.53 8.18
CA ASN A 16 -25.58 -0.69 8.97
C ASN A 16 -24.20 -1.33 9.16
N GLN A 17 -24.13 -2.65 9.36
CA GLN A 17 -22.85 -3.38 9.38
C GLN A 17 -22.11 -3.32 8.03
N ARG A 18 -22.81 -3.46 6.89
CA ARG A 18 -22.22 -3.30 5.56
C ARG A 18 -21.73 -1.88 5.31
N GLN A 19 -22.50 -0.86 5.70
CA GLN A 19 -22.07 0.54 5.61
C GLN A 19 -20.84 0.82 6.47
N GLN A 20 -20.77 0.26 7.69
CA GLN A 20 -19.59 0.37 8.53
C GLN A 20 -18.38 -0.38 7.97
N GLN A 21 -18.59 -1.52 7.31
CA GLN A 21 -17.53 -2.25 6.60
C GLN A 21 -17.02 -1.43 5.40
N TRP A 22 -17.91 -0.91 4.56
CA TRP A 22 -17.54 -0.04 3.45
C TRP A 22 -16.84 1.23 3.90
N ALA A 23 -17.32 1.87 4.97
CA ALA A 23 -16.64 3.03 5.55
C ALA A 23 -15.24 2.66 6.06
N ARG A 24 -15.07 1.51 6.72
CA ARG A 24 -13.76 1.01 7.17
C ARG A 24 -12.85 0.64 6.00
N GLU A 25 -13.39 0.11 4.92
CA GLU A 25 -12.63 -0.26 3.71
C GLU A 25 -12.26 0.97 2.87
N ALA A 26 -13.15 1.95 2.75
CA ALA A 26 -12.88 3.23 2.11
C ALA A 26 -11.88 4.08 2.90
N LEU A 27 -11.83 3.91 4.23
CA LEU A 27 -10.86 4.56 5.11
C LEU A 27 -9.55 3.77 5.28
N LYS A 28 -9.46 2.53 4.78
CA LYS A 28 -8.16 1.86 4.70
C LYS A 28 -7.35 2.58 3.64
N PRO A 29 -6.22 3.23 3.98
CA PRO A 29 -5.34 3.74 2.95
C PRO A 29 -4.99 2.55 2.06
N ALA A 30 -5.29 2.66 0.76
CA ALA A 30 -4.82 1.69 -0.21
C ALA A 30 -3.31 1.54 0.02
N GLY A 31 -2.83 0.30 0.19
CA GLY A 31 -1.40 0.05 0.30
C GLY A 31 -0.67 0.75 -0.86
N PRO A 32 0.62 1.10 -0.70
CA PRO A 32 1.35 1.83 -1.72
C PRO A 32 1.16 1.17 -3.08
N ASN A 33 0.58 1.91 -4.04
CA ASN A 33 0.29 1.43 -5.40
C ASN A 33 1.59 1.31 -6.23
N ALA A 34 2.48 0.42 -5.81
CA ALA A 34 3.78 0.17 -6.39
C ALA A 34 3.94 -1.33 -6.64
N THR A 35 4.25 -1.68 -7.88
CA THR A 35 4.65 -3.05 -8.22
C THR A 35 6.07 -3.29 -7.74
N GLU A 36 6.41 -4.54 -7.45
CA GLU A 36 7.76 -4.89 -7.02
C GLU A 36 8.84 -4.42 -8.00
N ALA A 37 8.61 -4.60 -9.30
CA ALA A 37 9.56 -4.16 -10.33
C ALA A 37 9.82 -2.65 -10.27
N GLU A 38 8.81 -1.84 -9.98
CA GLU A 38 8.95 -0.39 -9.81
C GLU A 38 9.72 -0.05 -8.54
N VAL A 39 9.45 -0.74 -7.43
CA VAL A 39 10.19 -0.56 -6.17
C VAL A 39 11.67 -0.88 -6.37
N LEU A 40 11.98 -2.03 -7.00
CA LEU A 40 13.35 -2.43 -7.29
C LEU A 40 14.03 -1.45 -8.26
N ARG A 41 13.31 -0.94 -9.26
CA ARG A 41 13.83 0.09 -10.16
C ARG A 41 14.16 1.38 -9.39
N GLU A 42 13.27 1.82 -8.53
CA GLU A 42 13.46 3.03 -7.71
C GLU A 42 14.63 2.88 -6.74
N MET A 43 14.74 1.71 -6.10
CA MET A 43 15.87 1.37 -5.22
C MET A 43 17.20 1.42 -5.97
N ARG A 44 17.25 0.95 -7.22
CA ARG A 44 18.47 1.07 -8.06
C ARG A 44 18.74 2.51 -8.50
N ALA A 45 17.71 3.28 -8.82
CA ALA A 45 17.86 4.63 -9.34
C ALA A 45 18.25 5.67 -8.28
N LEU A 46 17.61 5.61 -7.11
CA LEU A 46 17.72 6.63 -6.06
C LEU A 46 18.39 6.11 -4.78
N GLY A 47 18.67 4.81 -4.72
CA GLY A 47 19.28 4.19 -3.54
C GLY A 47 20.69 4.70 -3.28
N GLY A 48 20.95 5.07 -2.03
CA GLY A 48 22.31 5.31 -1.54
C GLY A 48 23.15 4.03 -1.45
N ASN A 49 24.40 4.16 -1.00
CA ASN A 49 25.39 3.07 -1.04
C ASN A 49 24.90 1.74 -0.44
N PHE A 50 24.21 1.77 0.71
CA PHE A 50 23.64 0.56 1.31
C PHE A 50 22.62 -0.13 0.40
N VAL A 51 21.71 0.64 -0.21
CA VAL A 51 20.68 0.10 -1.09
C VAL A 51 21.28 -0.45 -2.37
N GLN A 52 22.34 0.16 -2.89
CA GLN A 52 23.07 -0.39 -4.03
C GLN A 52 23.68 -1.77 -3.72
N HIS A 53 24.30 -1.94 -2.54
CA HIS A 53 24.80 -3.25 -2.11
C HIS A 53 23.66 -4.26 -1.91
N LEU A 54 22.53 -3.82 -1.36
CA LEU A 54 21.34 -4.66 -1.20
C LEU A 54 20.78 -5.11 -2.56
N MET A 55 20.78 -4.25 -3.57
CA MET A 55 20.34 -4.60 -4.93
C MET A 55 21.32 -5.54 -5.63
N ASN A 56 22.63 -5.37 -5.43
CA ASN A 56 23.61 -6.34 -5.92
C ASN A 56 23.40 -7.72 -5.28
N LEU A 57 23.12 -7.77 -3.98
CA LEU A 57 22.80 -9.01 -3.27
C LEU A 57 21.48 -9.61 -3.79
N TRP A 58 20.48 -8.78 -4.04
CA TRP A 58 19.19 -9.20 -4.61
C TRP A 58 19.34 -9.83 -6.01
N ASP A 59 20.16 -9.22 -6.86
CA ASP A 59 20.38 -9.68 -8.23
C ASP A 59 21.17 -11.00 -8.27
N ALA A 60 22.05 -11.23 -7.29
CA ALA A 60 22.80 -12.48 -7.13
C ALA A 60 22.00 -13.61 -6.44
N ALA A 61 20.88 -13.28 -5.80
CA ALA A 61 20.08 -14.24 -5.04
C ALA A 61 19.10 -15.03 -5.93
N ASP A 62 18.86 -16.29 -5.55
CA ASP A 62 17.70 -17.07 -6.01
C ASP A 62 16.39 -16.59 -5.37
N ASP A 63 15.27 -17.15 -5.81
CA ASP A 63 13.94 -16.70 -5.36
C ASP A 63 13.68 -16.92 -3.86
N ALA A 64 14.23 -17.98 -3.26
CA ALA A 64 14.10 -18.22 -1.83
C ALA A 64 14.91 -17.18 -1.03
N ASN A 65 16.13 -16.90 -1.48
CA ASN A 65 17.00 -15.90 -0.88
C ASN A 65 16.47 -14.47 -1.07
N ARG A 66 15.82 -14.16 -2.20
CA ARG A 66 15.13 -12.88 -2.41
C ARG A 66 14.02 -12.66 -1.38
N GLU A 67 13.25 -13.68 -1.07
CA GLU A 67 12.23 -13.58 -0.02
C GLU A 67 12.86 -13.33 1.35
N ILE A 68 13.95 -14.02 1.68
CA ILE A 68 14.70 -13.79 2.93
C ILE A 68 15.21 -12.34 2.99
N ILE A 69 15.79 -11.83 1.89
CA ILE A 69 16.27 -10.46 1.79
C ILE A 69 15.10 -9.49 2.00
N ARG A 70 13.95 -9.71 1.35
CA ARG A 70 12.76 -8.87 1.52
C ARG A 70 12.28 -8.83 2.97
N GLN A 71 12.28 -9.98 3.65
CA GLN A 71 11.87 -10.11 5.06
C GLN A 71 12.89 -9.56 6.05
N ALA A 72 14.19 -9.55 5.70
CA ALA A 72 15.25 -8.98 6.53
C ALA A 72 15.25 -7.45 6.52
N TRP A 73 14.85 -6.82 5.40
CA TRP A 73 14.79 -5.36 5.27
C TRP A 73 13.41 -4.81 4.88
N PRO A 74 12.32 -5.19 5.58
CA PRO A 74 10.95 -4.91 5.15
C PRO A 74 10.65 -3.40 5.18
N HIS A 75 11.26 -2.67 6.12
CA HIS A 75 11.12 -1.21 6.21
C HIS A 75 11.72 -0.50 5.00
N THR A 76 12.88 -0.96 4.51
CA THR A 76 13.53 -0.39 3.33
C THR A 76 12.63 -0.55 2.10
N PHE A 77 12.18 -1.77 1.81
CA PHE A 77 11.27 -2.01 0.68
C PHE A 77 9.97 -1.19 0.79
N ARG A 78 9.40 -1.09 1.99
CA ARG A 78 8.19 -0.28 2.23
C ARG A 78 8.42 1.22 2.00
N GLU A 79 9.57 1.76 2.39
CA GLU A 79 9.90 3.16 2.15
C GLU A 79 9.94 3.47 0.64
N TYR A 80 10.62 2.63 -0.15
CA TYR A 80 10.69 2.82 -1.60
C TYR A 80 9.33 2.58 -2.28
N ALA A 81 8.54 1.60 -1.82
CA ALA A 81 7.16 1.42 -2.28
C ALA A 81 6.30 2.68 -2.05
N THR A 82 6.49 3.33 -0.91
CA THR A 82 5.80 4.56 -0.55
C THR A 82 6.24 5.73 -1.46
N LYS A 83 7.54 5.86 -1.74
CA LYS A 83 8.07 6.86 -2.69
C LYS A 83 7.51 6.69 -4.10
N VAL A 84 7.47 5.45 -4.60
CA VAL A 84 6.88 5.13 -5.91
C VAL A 84 5.39 5.49 -5.94
N HIS A 85 4.64 5.12 -4.89
CA HIS A 85 3.23 5.43 -4.80
C HIS A 85 2.94 6.93 -4.89
N TYR A 86 3.66 7.75 -4.11
CA TYR A 86 3.46 9.21 -4.14
C TYR A 86 3.92 9.83 -5.45
N SER A 87 4.98 9.31 -6.07
CA SER A 87 5.44 9.77 -7.38
C SER A 87 4.37 9.55 -8.46
N LYS A 88 3.67 8.41 -8.43
CA LYS A 88 2.54 8.15 -9.32
C LYS A 88 1.36 9.08 -9.07
N LEU A 89 0.98 9.25 -7.80
CA LEU A 89 -0.11 10.17 -7.43
C LEU A 89 0.17 11.59 -7.91
N ALA A 90 1.42 12.06 -7.83
CA ALA A 90 1.81 13.37 -8.34
C ALA A 90 1.64 13.46 -9.87
N ILE A 91 2.03 12.42 -10.61
CA ILE A 91 1.84 12.36 -12.08
C ILE A 91 0.35 12.34 -12.45
N GLU A 92 -0.47 11.58 -11.71
CA GLU A 92 -1.91 11.52 -11.92
C GLU A 92 -2.58 12.87 -11.64
N ALA A 93 -2.19 13.55 -10.56
CA ALA A 93 -2.69 14.88 -10.23
C ALA A 93 -2.30 15.93 -11.28
N ASP A 94 -1.06 15.92 -11.77
CA ASP A 94 -0.61 16.81 -12.85
C ASP A 94 -1.40 16.57 -14.15
N ARG A 95 -1.67 15.31 -14.52
CA ARG A 95 -2.52 14.99 -15.67
C ARG A 95 -3.95 15.45 -15.49
N ALA A 96 -4.53 15.26 -14.30
CA ALA A 96 -5.88 15.70 -13.98
C ALA A 96 -6.01 17.23 -14.01
N SER A 97 -4.94 17.96 -13.64
CA SER A 97 -4.91 19.42 -13.69
C SER A 97 -4.79 20.00 -15.10
N ARG A 98 -4.34 19.21 -16.09
CA ARG A 98 -4.15 19.64 -17.49
C ARG A 98 -5.35 19.35 -18.40
N ASN A 99 -6.34 18.59 -17.90
CA ASN A 99 -7.61 18.30 -18.57
C ASN A 99 -8.74 19.10 -17.94
#